data_AF-A0A0N0L9P1-F1
#
_entry.id   AF-A0A0N0L9P1-F1
#
_cell.length_a   1.000
_cell.length_b   1.000
_cell.length_c   1.000
_cell.angle_alpha   90.00
_cell.angle_beta   90.00
_cell.angle_gamma   90.00
#
_symmetry.space_group_name_H-M   'P 1'
#
loop_
_entity.id
_entity.type
_entity.pdbx_description
1 polymer ?
#
loop_
_entity_poly.entity_id
_entity_poly.type
_entity_poly.pdbx_seq_one_letter_code
_entity_poly.pdbx_strand_id
1 'polypeptide(L)'
;MNSAPHDYYLKFMDSIVHTETLDFHTKGNYTILDAFEHSTRLHNINDHELAQLTGNELRLYPDMNLTIPIHPETDNNRIITRNDSAERFSNASIKFSKIEELILPILSSKKNSHKRGYPSGGALYPTEVFICSLTDNESWPCPEKILHILPNSREFEIVQGTQVIDDLKQAVLSAPGNIGNPSIAIVYAIYIPKTLFKYRYRGYRLALMEVGSIYMLIELRAKQLGLRCRLWSAYTDTMLNKAIGLNPTLFFPMCVHFIGEQHDLI
;
A
#
# COMPACT_ATOMS: atom_id res chain seq x y z
N MET A 1 -16.53 -10.65 -22.42
CA MET A 1 -15.41 -9.84 -22.94
C MET A 1 -14.15 -10.45 -22.38
N ASN A 2 -13.19 -10.84 -23.23
CA ASN A 2 -11.86 -11.25 -22.77
C ASN A 2 -11.23 -10.07 -22.01
N SER A 3 -10.51 -10.35 -20.92
CA SER A 3 -9.75 -9.34 -20.19
C SER A 3 -8.84 -8.58 -21.16
N ALA A 4 -8.77 -7.25 -21.02
CA ALA A 4 -7.86 -6.46 -21.84
C ALA A 4 -6.42 -6.81 -21.47
N PRO A 5 -5.55 -7.12 -22.44
CA PRO A 5 -4.15 -7.38 -22.14
C PRO A 5 -3.49 -6.11 -21.59
N HIS A 6 -2.42 -6.27 -20.81
CA HIS A 6 -1.74 -5.13 -20.19
C HIS A 6 -1.33 -4.08 -21.23
N ASP A 7 -0.77 -4.51 -22.36
CA ASP A 7 -0.32 -3.62 -23.45
C ASP A 7 -1.43 -2.81 -24.14
N TYR A 8 -2.72 -3.14 -23.93
CA TYR A 8 -3.84 -2.45 -24.56
C TYR A 8 -3.85 -0.94 -24.33
N TYR A 9 -3.45 -0.49 -23.13
CA TYR A 9 -3.41 0.93 -22.78
C TYR A 9 -2.20 1.66 -23.37
N LEU A 10 -1.12 0.95 -23.70
CA LEU A 10 0.12 1.54 -24.20
C LEU A 10 -0.11 2.28 -25.53
N LYS A 11 -1.04 1.80 -26.36
CA LYS A 11 -1.38 2.44 -27.65
C LYS A 11 -1.94 3.86 -27.52
N PHE A 12 -2.44 4.22 -26.34
CA PHE A 12 -3.03 5.52 -26.06
C PHE A 12 -2.13 6.42 -25.20
N MET A 13 -0.98 5.89 -24.78
CA MET A 13 -0.07 6.58 -23.89
C MET A 13 0.92 7.43 -24.70
N ASP A 14 1.20 8.63 -24.21
CA ASP A 14 2.26 9.48 -24.71
C ASP A 14 3.61 9.01 -24.12
N SER A 15 4.56 8.65 -24.98
CA SER A 15 5.84 8.08 -24.56
C SER A 15 6.73 9.06 -23.79
N ILE A 16 6.65 10.36 -24.11
CA ILE A 16 7.41 11.40 -23.39
C ILE A 16 6.85 11.52 -21.97
N VAL A 17 5.52 11.59 -21.84
CA VAL A 17 4.87 11.66 -20.53
C VAL A 17 5.21 10.43 -19.68
N HIS A 18 5.17 9.24 -20.28
CA HIS A 18 5.51 8.00 -19.59
C HIS A 18 6.97 7.99 -19.11
N THR A 19 7.91 8.34 -19.98
CA THR A 19 9.34 8.38 -19.66
C THR A 19 9.63 9.37 -18.54
N GLU A 20 9.14 10.59 -18.63
CA GLU A 20 9.36 11.60 -17.60
C GLU A 20 8.69 11.24 -16.27
N THR A 21 7.53 10.58 -16.31
CA THR A 21 6.85 10.08 -15.10
C THR A 21 7.65 8.94 -14.46
N LEU A 22 8.19 8.02 -15.26
CA LEU A 22 9.06 6.94 -14.81
C LEU A 22 10.34 7.52 -14.17
N ASP A 23 11.04 8.41 -14.87
CA ASP A 23 12.25 9.07 -14.40
C ASP A 23 12.02 9.83 -13.09
N PHE A 24 10.86 10.48 -12.94
CA PHE A 24 10.48 11.13 -11.69
C PHE A 24 10.23 10.12 -10.58
N HIS A 25 9.45 9.07 -10.85
CA HIS A 25 9.09 8.06 -9.86
C HIS A 25 10.32 7.33 -9.32
N THR A 26 11.24 6.90 -10.20
CA THR A 26 12.43 6.13 -9.81
C THR A 26 13.39 6.91 -8.90
N LYS A 27 13.31 8.24 -8.86
CA LYS A 27 14.08 9.06 -7.89
C LYS A 27 13.66 8.83 -6.44
N GLY A 28 12.44 8.34 -6.21
CA GLY A 28 11.93 8.01 -4.89
C GLY A 28 12.17 6.56 -4.46
N ASN A 29 12.70 5.72 -5.36
CA ASN A 29 12.90 4.31 -5.07
C ASN A 29 14.05 4.11 -4.08
N TYR A 30 13.92 3.09 -3.25
CA TYR A 30 14.96 2.68 -2.32
C TYR A 30 15.68 1.43 -2.82
N THR A 31 16.95 1.31 -2.42
CA THR A 31 17.72 0.07 -2.45
C THR A 31 18.19 -0.20 -1.03
N ILE A 32 17.41 -1.02 -0.33
CA ILE A 32 17.62 -1.38 1.07
C ILE A 32 17.99 -2.85 1.11
N LEU A 33 19.27 -3.09 1.40
CA LEU A 33 19.86 -4.42 1.47
C LEU A 33 20.80 -4.46 2.66
N ASP A 34 20.84 -5.59 3.35
CA ASP A 34 21.73 -5.82 4.49
C ASP A 34 23.20 -5.54 4.12
N ALA A 35 23.60 -5.89 2.89
CA ALA A 35 24.94 -5.63 2.35
C ALA A 35 25.33 -4.13 2.32
N PHE A 36 24.35 -3.23 2.33
CA PHE A 36 24.54 -1.78 2.29
C PHE A 36 23.96 -1.09 3.53
N GLU A 37 23.69 -1.82 4.61
CA GLU A 37 23.09 -1.26 5.83
C GLU A 37 23.88 -0.05 6.37
N HIS A 38 25.21 -0.10 6.31
CA HIS A 38 26.08 0.97 6.79
C HIS A 38 26.08 2.24 5.91
N SER A 39 25.67 2.12 4.65
CA SER A 39 25.63 3.22 3.67
C SER A 39 24.22 3.65 3.29
N THR A 40 23.20 2.92 3.73
CA THR A 40 21.80 3.19 3.40
C THR A 40 21.10 3.80 4.60
N ARG A 41 20.50 4.97 4.42
CA ARG A 41 19.70 5.65 5.45
C ARG A 41 18.46 6.23 4.80
N LEU A 42 17.37 6.28 5.57
CA LEU A 42 16.12 6.90 5.12
C LEU A 42 16.22 8.43 5.09
N HIS A 43 17.02 9.02 6.01
CA HIS A 43 17.29 10.45 6.08
C HIS A 43 18.60 10.73 6.84
N ASN A 44 19.08 11.96 6.76
CA ASN A 44 20.28 12.45 7.45
C ASN A 44 19.98 13.34 8.67
N ILE A 45 18.71 13.47 9.07
CA ILE A 45 18.29 14.24 10.26
C ILE A 45 18.53 13.39 11.51
N ASN A 46 19.06 13.98 12.60
CA ASN A 46 19.26 13.27 13.86
C ASN A 46 17.95 13.15 14.67
N ASP A 47 17.91 12.24 15.65
CA ASP A 47 16.67 11.92 16.40
C ASP A 47 16.09 13.12 17.15
N HIS A 48 16.93 14.00 17.69
CA HIS A 48 16.48 15.20 18.41
C HIS A 48 15.82 16.20 17.45
N GLU A 49 16.45 16.50 16.32
CA GLU A 49 15.87 17.36 15.28
C GLU A 49 14.60 16.74 14.68
N LEU A 50 14.61 15.43 14.44
CA LEU A 50 13.45 14.72 13.89
C LEU A 50 12.25 14.80 14.85
N ALA A 51 12.49 14.62 16.16
CA ALA A 51 11.45 14.78 17.17
C ALA A 51 10.86 16.20 17.19
N GLN A 52 11.71 17.23 16.98
CA GLN A 52 11.24 18.61 16.86
C GLN A 52 10.46 18.89 15.58
N LEU A 53 10.74 18.18 14.48
CA LEU A 53 10.11 18.40 13.18
C LEU A 53 8.82 17.59 12.97
N THR A 54 8.58 16.56 13.79
CA THR A 54 7.45 15.62 13.62
C THR A 54 6.19 16.07 14.36
N GLY A 55 5.02 15.92 13.73
CA GLY A 55 3.72 16.16 14.39
C GLY A 55 3.32 17.64 14.53
N ASN A 56 4.04 18.55 13.88
CA ASN A 56 3.76 19.98 13.94
C ASN A 56 2.60 20.41 13.03
N GLU A 57 1.95 21.51 13.40
CA GLU A 57 0.99 22.22 12.56
C GLU A 57 1.66 23.42 11.88
N LEU A 58 1.45 23.57 10.57
CA LEU A 58 1.88 24.76 9.84
C LEU A 58 0.77 25.83 9.87
N ARG A 59 0.95 26.87 10.68
CA ARG A 59 0.04 28.03 10.70
C ARG A 59 0.29 28.93 9.50
N LEU A 60 -0.78 29.39 8.86
CA LEU A 60 -0.70 30.38 7.77
C LEU A 60 -0.18 31.74 8.28
N TYR A 61 -0.53 32.09 9.52
CA TYR A 61 -0.10 33.31 10.19
C TYR A 61 0.45 32.94 11.58
N PRO A 62 1.72 32.51 11.70
CA PRO A 62 2.27 31.96 12.94
C PRO A 62 2.23 32.95 14.12
N ASP A 63 2.40 34.25 13.83
CA ASP A 63 2.46 35.31 14.83
C ASP A 63 1.09 35.97 15.10
N MET A 64 0.00 35.42 14.56
CA MET A 64 -1.33 35.97 14.72
C MET A 64 -2.29 34.96 15.37
N ASN A 65 -3.09 35.44 16.33
CA ASN A 65 -4.12 34.65 17.01
C ASN A 65 -5.44 34.63 16.21
N LEU A 66 -5.38 34.29 14.91
CA LEU A 66 -6.54 34.24 14.01
C LEU A 66 -7.17 32.84 13.96
N THR A 67 -7.61 32.34 15.12
CA THR A 67 -8.17 30.98 15.25
C THR A 67 -9.54 31.02 15.92
N ILE A 68 -10.45 30.15 15.49
CA ILE A 68 -11.72 29.86 16.17
C ILE A 68 -11.61 28.43 16.72
N PRO A 69 -11.87 28.19 18.01
CA PRO A 69 -11.79 26.86 18.59
C PRO A 69 -12.85 25.92 18.01
N ILE A 70 -12.48 24.65 17.83
CA ILE A 70 -13.40 23.55 17.51
C ILE A 70 -13.70 22.79 18.82
N HIS A 71 -14.96 22.42 19.04
CA HIS A 71 -15.40 21.66 20.21
C HIS A 71 -15.77 20.23 19.77
N PRO A 72 -14.83 19.27 19.78
CA PRO A 72 -15.09 17.92 19.28
C PRO A 72 -16.06 17.15 20.19
N GLU A 73 -16.96 16.36 19.59
CA GLU A 73 -17.65 15.29 20.33
C GLU A 73 -16.61 14.27 20.81
N THR A 74 -16.75 13.81 22.05
CA THR A 74 -15.83 12.83 22.66
C THR A 74 -16.36 11.40 22.61
N ASP A 75 -17.53 11.18 21.98
CA ASP A 75 -18.10 9.84 21.86
C ASP A 75 -17.38 9.03 20.76
N ASN A 76 -16.35 8.30 21.20
CA ASN A 76 -15.55 7.41 20.35
C ASN A 76 -16.38 6.35 19.61
N ASN A 77 -17.60 6.03 20.06
CA ASN A 77 -18.45 5.04 19.37
C ASN A 77 -19.12 5.60 18.11
N ARG A 78 -19.25 6.92 17.99
CA ARG A 78 -19.81 7.58 16.81
C ARG A 78 -18.76 7.98 15.78
N ILE A 79 -17.53 8.20 16.22
CA ILE A 79 -16.45 8.75 15.38
C ILE A 79 -15.65 7.61 14.74
N ILE A 80 -15.58 7.63 13.42
CA ILE A 80 -14.73 6.72 12.65
C ILE A 80 -13.28 7.13 12.88
N THR A 81 -12.51 6.27 13.54
CA THR A 81 -11.10 6.49 13.85
C THR A 81 -10.28 5.26 13.49
N ARG A 82 -9.05 5.45 13.01
CA ARG A 82 -8.09 4.35 12.85
C ARG A 82 -7.41 4.00 14.18
N ASN A 83 -6.62 2.94 14.18
CA ASN A 83 -5.67 2.68 15.25
C ASN A 83 -4.33 3.38 14.95
N ASP A 84 -3.52 3.62 15.98
CA ASP A 84 -2.11 3.95 15.78
C ASP A 84 -1.38 2.83 15.05
N SER A 85 -0.35 3.20 14.30
CA SER A 85 0.41 2.22 13.54
C SER A 85 1.13 1.24 14.46
N ALA A 86 1.17 -0.04 14.09
CA ALA A 86 1.80 -1.08 14.88
C ALA A 86 3.32 -0.84 14.97
N GLU A 87 3.88 -0.80 16.18
CA GLU A 87 5.33 -0.72 16.31
C GLU A 87 6.00 -2.06 16.00
N ARG A 88 5.42 -3.15 16.50
CA ARG A 88 5.89 -4.53 16.34
C ARG A 88 4.74 -5.51 16.18
N PHE A 89 4.89 -6.47 15.26
CA PHE A 89 3.95 -7.57 15.05
C PHE A 89 4.39 -8.86 15.73
N SER A 90 3.43 -9.60 16.29
CA SER A 90 3.65 -10.96 16.81
C SER A 90 3.65 -11.99 15.67
N ASN A 91 4.21 -13.18 15.89
CA ASN A 91 4.23 -14.26 14.89
C ASN A 91 2.89 -15.00 14.75
N ALA A 92 1.76 -14.30 14.92
CA ALA A 92 0.44 -14.88 14.80
C ALA A 92 0.03 -15.03 13.32
N SER A 93 -0.61 -16.14 12.97
CA SER A 93 -1.21 -16.33 11.65
C SER A 93 -2.65 -15.81 11.61
N ILE A 94 -3.02 -15.07 10.56
CA ILE A 94 -4.40 -14.62 10.34
C ILE A 94 -5.13 -15.63 9.46
N LYS A 95 -6.31 -16.09 9.88
CA LYS A 95 -7.16 -16.96 9.04
C LYS A 95 -7.51 -16.28 7.72
N PHE A 96 -7.48 -17.01 6.60
CA PHE A 96 -7.81 -16.45 5.30
C PHE A 96 -9.21 -15.80 5.23
N SER A 97 -10.20 -16.35 5.94
CA SER A 97 -11.54 -15.72 6.04
C SER A 97 -11.52 -14.30 6.60
N LYS A 98 -10.58 -13.98 7.49
CA LYS A 98 -10.39 -12.64 8.04
C LYS A 98 -9.76 -11.69 7.01
N ILE A 99 -8.95 -12.23 6.08
CA ILE A 99 -8.41 -11.51 4.92
C ILE A 99 -9.52 -11.20 3.91
N GLU A 100 -10.42 -12.16 3.66
CA GLU A 100 -11.61 -11.93 2.83
C GLU A 100 -12.47 -10.79 3.40
N GLU A 101 -12.70 -10.80 4.71
CA GLU A 101 -13.42 -9.73 5.41
C GLU A 101 -12.69 -8.38 5.40
N LEU A 102 -11.36 -8.39 5.44
CA LEU A 102 -10.52 -7.19 5.46
C LEU A 102 -10.64 -6.38 4.17
N ILE A 103 -10.76 -7.06 3.02
CA ILE A 103 -10.77 -6.40 1.72
C ILE A 103 -12.16 -5.98 1.23
N LEU A 104 -13.24 -6.41 1.90
CA LEU A 104 -14.61 -6.07 1.49
C LEU A 104 -14.84 -4.58 1.17
N PRO A 105 -14.29 -3.60 1.92
CA PRO A 105 -14.50 -2.19 1.63
C PRO A 105 -13.94 -1.73 0.28
N ILE A 106 -12.96 -2.42 -0.30
CA ILE A 106 -12.30 -2.00 -1.55
C ILE A 106 -12.92 -2.68 -2.79
N LEU A 107 -13.83 -3.63 -2.60
CA LEU A 107 -14.53 -4.35 -3.67
C LEU A 107 -15.66 -3.52 -4.30
N SER A 108 -16.13 -3.93 -5.48
CA SER A 108 -17.32 -3.35 -6.10
C SER A 108 -18.57 -3.75 -5.32
N SER A 109 -19.39 -2.76 -4.91
CA SER A 109 -20.60 -2.98 -4.11
C SER A 109 -21.72 -3.71 -4.87
N LYS A 110 -21.78 -3.55 -6.19
CA LYS A 110 -22.73 -4.24 -7.08
C LYS A 110 -21.96 -5.04 -8.14
N LYS A 111 -22.38 -6.29 -8.39
CA LYS A 111 -21.91 -7.04 -9.56
C LYS A 111 -22.23 -6.23 -10.83
N ASN A 112 -21.30 -6.18 -11.78
CA ASN A 112 -21.38 -5.42 -13.04
C ASN A 112 -21.34 -3.88 -12.92
N SER A 113 -20.98 -3.34 -11.75
CA SER A 113 -20.67 -1.90 -11.61
C SER A 113 -19.17 -1.69 -11.71
N HIS A 114 -18.73 -0.77 -12.57
CA HIS A 114 -17.34 -0.33 -12.60
C HIS A 114 -16.92 0.45 -11.34
N LYS A 115 -17.88 0.92 -10.52
CA LYS A 115 -17.60 1.63 -9.27
C LYS A 115 -17.13 0.68 -8.16
N ARG A 116 -16.08 1.09 -7.46
CA ARG A 116 -15.52 0.44 -6.26
C ARG A 116 -15.94 1.17 -4.99
N GLY A 117 -15.55 0.65 -3.82
CA GLY A 117 -15.81 1.30 -2.53
C GLY A 117 -15.01 2.58 -2.26
N TYR A 118 -14.14 2.97 -3.20
CA TYR A 118 -13.36 4.21 -3.16
C TYR A 118 -13.44 4.97 -4.49
N PRO A 119 -13.22 6.30 -4.47
CA PRO A 119 -13.23 7.12 -5.68
C PRO A 119 -11.97 6.90 -6.52
N SER A 120 -12.10 7.09 -7.84
CA SER A 120 -10.97 7.08 -8.76
C SER A 120 -11.18 8.13 -9.84
N GLY A 121 -10.10 8.81 -10.25
CA GLY A 121 -10.13 9.80 -11.32
C GLY A 121 -10.70 9.20 -12.60
N GLY A 122 -11.88 9.65 -13.01
CA GLY A 122 -12.54 9.14 -14.22
C GLY A 122 -12.96 7.67 -14.16
N ALA A 123 -13.05 7.07 -12.96
CA ALA A 123 -13.33 5.65 -12.75
C ALA A 123 -12.34 4.72 -13.48
N LEU A 124 -11.07 5.13 -13.59
CA LEU A 124 -10.03 4.36 -14.30
C LEU A 124 -9.44 3.24 -13.43
N TYR A 125 -9.39 3.45 -12.12
CA TYR A 125 -8.88 2.52 -11.12
C TYR A 125 -7.51 1.91 -11.49
N PRO A 126 -6.46 2.75 -11.65
CA PRO A 126 -5.12 2.29 -12.01
C PRO A 126 -4.41 1.51 -10.89
N THR A 127 -4.87 1.57 -9.65
CA THR A 127 -4.22 0.84 -8.55
C THR A 127 -4.68 -0.61 -8.51
N GLU A 128 -3.72 -1.52 -8.67
CA GLU A 128 -3.85 -2.95 -8.44
C GLU A 128 -3.37 -3.30 -7.03
N VAL A 129 -4.02 -4.28 -6.39
CA VAL A 129 -3.78 -4.63 -4.99
C VAL A 129 -3.39 -6.10 -4.88
N PHE A 130 -2.23 -6.35 -4.30
CA PHE A 130 -1.70 -7.70 -4.07
C PHE A 130 -1.68 -7.99 -2.57
N ILE A 131 -2.17 -9.15 -2.16
CA ILE A 131 -2.04 -9.67 -0.81
C ILE A 131 -0.97 -10.73 -0.82
N CYS A 132 0.06 -10.53 0.00
CA CYS A 132 1.18 -11.41 0.10
C CYS A 132 1.21 -12.02 1.50
N SER A 133 1.15 -13.35 1.59
CA SER A 133 1.41 -14.05 2.85
C SER A 133 2.86 -13.83 3.25
N LEU A 134 3.12 -13.55 4.53
CA LEU A 134 4.45 -13.44 5.12
C LEU A 134 4.75 -14.57 6.12
N THR A 135 3.82 -15.50 6.29
CA THR A 135 3.95 -16.67 7.16
C THR A 135 3.53 -17.95 6.43
N ASP A 136 3.97 -19.09 6.97
CA ASP A 136 3.44 -20.39 6.59
C ASP A 136 2.14 -20.64 7.33
N ASN A 137 1.05 -20.23 6.68
CA ASN A 137 -0.30 -20.27 7.19
C ASN A 137 -1.08 -21.38 6.52
N GLU A 138 -1.49 -22.39 7.28
CA GLU A 138 -2.27 -23.53 6.78
C GLU A 138 -3.63 -23.14 6.19
N SER A 139 -4.19 -21.99 6.60
CA SER A 139 -5.47 -21.51 6.08
C SER A 139 -5.38 -20.79 4.73
N TRP A 140 -4.17 -20.55 4.22
CA TRP A 140 -3.97 -19.90 2.93
C TRP A 140 -4.49 -20.80 1.78
N PRO A 141 -5.20 -20.25 0.78
CA PRO A 141 -6.05 -21.06 -0.10
C PRO A 141 -5.30 -21.83 -1.20
N CYS A 142 -4.00 -21.59 -1.37
CA CYS A 142 -3.19 -22.18 -2.44
C CYS A 142 -1.70 -22.25 -2.04
N PRO A 143 -0.83 -22.93 -2.81
CA PRO A 143 0.61 -22.95 -2.53
C PRO A 143 1.31 -21.60 -2.75
N GLU A 144 0.86 -20.83 -3.74
CA GLU A 144 1.39 -19.51 -4.08
C GLU A 144 1.09 -18.49 -2.97
N LYS A 145 2.09 -17.70 -2.58
CA LYS A 145 2.00 -16.78 -1.44
C LYS A 145 1.43 -15.41 -1.82
N ILE A 146 1.21 -15.14 -3.10
CA ILE A 146 0.74 -13.84 -3.57
C ILE A 146 -0.57 -13.98 -4.36
N LEU A 147 -1.57 -13.19 -3.96
CA LEU A 147 -2.88 -13.10 -4.59
C LEU A 147 -3.12 -11.68 -5.09
N HIS A 148 -3.57 -11.53 -6.33
CA HIS A 148 -4.04 -10.27 -6.90
C HIS A 148 -5.56 -10.14 -6.71
N ILE A 149 -6.03 -9.02 -6.17
CA ILE A 149 -7.46 -8.79 -5.94
C ILE A 149 -8.11 -8.31 -7.24
N LEU A 150 -9.17 -8.98 -7.68
CA LEU A 150 -10.03 -8.55 -8.77
C LEU A 150 -11.34 -7.93 -8.21
N PRO A 151 -11.43 -6.59 -8.03
CA PRO A 151 -12.48 -6.01 -7.18
C PRO A 151 -13.89 -6.13 -7.76
N ASN A 152 -14.01 -6.20 -9.09
CA ASN A 152 -15.29 -6.29 -9.79
C ASN A 152 -15.86 -7.70 -9.82
N SER A 153 -15.03 -8.73 -10.12
CA SER A 153 -15.46 -10.12 -10.06
C SER A 153 -15.54 -10.66 -8.62
N ARG A 154 -14.85 -9.98 -7.68
CA ARG A 154 -14.70 -10.37 -6.27
C ARG A 154 -13.96 -11.70 -6.14
N GLU A 155 -12.86 -11.80 -6.87
CA GLU A 155 -12.02 -12.98 -6.95
C GLU A 155 -10.59 -12.64 -6.57
N PHE A 156 -9.85 -13.68 -6.19
CA PHE A 156 -8.40 -13.64 -6.07
C PHE A 156 -7.80 -14.33 -7.30
N GLU A 157 -6.96 -13.60 -8.02
CA GLU A 157 -6.12 -14.17 -9.07
C GLU A 157 -4.79 -14.63 -8.45
N ILE A 158 -4.41 -15.87 -8.71
CA ILE A 158 -3.19 -16.48 -8.16
C ILE A 158 -1.98 -16.01 -8.96
N VAL A 159 -1.00 -15.38 -8.29
CA VAL A 159 0.26 -14.99 -8.92
C VAL A 159 1.20 -16.20 -8.99
N GLN A 160 1.35 -16.75 -10.19
CA GLN A 160 2.14 -17.95 -10.44
C GLN A 160 3.62 -17.77 -10.07
N GLY A 161 4.26 -18.84 -9.59
CA GLY A 161 5.70 -18.84 -9.28
C GLY A 161 6.08 -18.16 -7.97
N THR A 162 5.11 -17.90 -7.08
CA THR A 162 5.31 -17.19 -5.81
C THR A 162 5.20 -18.11 -4.59
N GLN A 163 5.52 -19.41 -4.73
CA GLN A 163 5.43 -20.38 -3.62
C GLN A 163 6.47 -20.12 -2.53
N VAL A 164 7.62 -19.55 -2.90
CA VAL A 164 8.72 -19.20 -1.99
C VAL A 164 8.56 -17.75 -1.53
N ILE A 165 8.64 -17.55 -0.22
CA ILE A 165 8.35 -16.26 0.45
C ILE A 165 9.58 -15.38 0.66
N ASP A 166 10.78 -15.94 0.49
CA ASP A 166 12.04 -15.31 0.90
C ASP A 166 12.36 -14.06 0.08
N ASP A 167 12.23 -14.11 -1.25
CA ASP A 167 12.44 -12.96 -2.13
C ASP A 167 11.52 -11.78 -1.75
N LEU A 168 10.26 -12.09 -1.42
CA LEU A 168 9.29 -11.10 -0.95
C LEU A 168 9.70 -10.53 0.41
N LYS A 169 10.03 -11.38 1.39
CA LYS A 169 10.47 -10.94 2.71
C LYS A 169 11.71 -10.06 2.61
N GLN A 170 12.69 -10.44 1.80
CA GLN A 170 13.88 -9.65 1.56
C GLN A 170 13.54 -8.29 0.92
N ALA A 171 12.57 -8.25 0.00
CA ALA A 171 12.15 -6.99 -0.61
C ALA A 171 11.52 -6.01 0.39
N VAL A 172 10.76 -6.50 1.38
CA VAL A 172 9.91 -5.67 2.25
C VAL A 172 10.36 -5.55 3.71
N LEU A 173 11.17 -6.47 4.23
CA LEU A 173 11.58 -6.55 5.64
C LEU A 173 13.07 -6.24 5.88
N SER A 174 13.87 -5.97 4.84
CA SER A 174 15.32 -5.66 4.98
C SER A 174 15.63 -4.25 5.51
N ALA A 175 14.62 -3.42 5.77
CA ALA A 175 14.84 -2.08 6.29
C ALA A 175 15.27 -2.07 7.76
N PRO A 176 16.16 -1.15 8.16
CA PRO A 176 16.57 -1.01 9.54
C PRO A 176 15.37 -0.78 10.47
N GLY A 177 15.39 -1.47 11.61
CA GLY A 177 14.32 -1.43 12.61
C GLY A 177 13.66 -2.80 12.80
N ASN A 178 13.13 -3.04 14.00
CA ASN A 178 12.46 -4.29 14.32
C ASN A 178 10.95 -4.13 14.19
N ILE A 179 10.40 -4.48 13.03
CA ILE A 179 8.94 -4.48 12.78
C ILE A 179 8.24 -5.74 13.32
N GLY A 180 9.00 -6.73 13.80
CA GLY A 180 8.48 -8.03 14.21
C GLY A 180 8.08 -8.90 13.02
N ASN A 181 7.03 -9.72 13.19
CA ASN A 181 6.62 -10.74 12.22
C ASN A 181 5.20 -10.48 11.71
N PRO A 182 4.98 -9.50 10.81
CA PRO A 182 3.64 -9.28 10.24
C PRO A 182 3.13 -10.54 9.53
N SER A 183 1.82 -10.79 9.61
CA SER A 183 1.21 -11.99 9.03
C SER A 183 1.08 -11.89 7.50
N ILE A 184 0.73 -10.70 7.00
CA ILE A 184 0.61 -10.40 5.57
C ILE A 184 1.19 -9.02 5.24
N ALA A 185 1.54 -8.84 3.97
CA ALA A 185 1.80 -7.54 3.35
C ALA A 185 0.77 -7.31 2.24
N ILE A 186 0.10 -6.16 2.27
CA ILE A 186 -0.67 -5.67 1.13
C ILE A 186 0.20 -4.70 0.34
N VAL A 187 0.35 -4.94 -0.96
CA VAL A 187 1.11 -4.08 -1.88
C VAL A 187 0.13 -3.35 -2.79
N TYR A 188 0.24 -2.03 -2.82
CA TYR A 188 -0.53 -1.17 -3.72
C TYR A 188 0.38 -0.75 -4.88
N ALA A 189 0.11 -1.26 -6.08
CA ALA A 189 0.88 -0.94 -7.27
C ALA A 189 0.04 -0.19 -8.28
N ILE A 190 0.52 0.95 -8.75
CA ILE A 190 -0.14 1.72 -9.80
C ILE A 190 0.26 1.12 -11.15
N TYR A 191 -0.72 0.67 -11.93
CA TYR A 191 -0.55 0.40 -13.34
C TYR A 191 -0.62 1.71 -14.13
N ILE A 192 0.53 2.27 -14.45
CA ILE A 192 0.71 3.63 -14.96
C ILE A 192 -0.03 3.90 -16.29
N PRO A 193 -0.05 2.97 -17.27
CA PRO A 193 -0.77 3.19 -18.51
C PRO A 193 -2.28 3.46 -18.31
N LYS A 194 -2.91 2.86 -17.29
CA LYS A 194 -4.34 3.07 -16.98
C LYS A 194 -4.67 4.50 -16.56
N THR A 195 -3.69 5.29 -16.10
CA THR A 195 -3.93 6.68 -15.68
C THR A 195 -3.37 7.71 -16.66
N LEU A 196 -2.18 7.45 -17.22
CA LEU A 196 -1.51 8.40 -18.10
C LEU A 196 -2.21 8.57 -19.45
N PHE A 197 -2.86 7.52 -19.98
CA PHE A 197 -3.53 7.59 -21.29
C PHE A 197 -4.58 8.71 -21.36
N LYS A 198 -5.24 9.02 -20.23
CA LYS A 198 -6.30 10.04 -20.15
C LYS A 198 -5.81 11.35 -19.55
N TYR A 199 -5.06 11.28 -18.45
CA TYR A 199 -4.76 12.46 -17.64
C TYR A 199 -3.30 12.93 -17.74
N ARG A 200 -2.47 12.27 -18.56
CA ARG A 200 -1.03 12.56 -18.69
C ARG A 200 -0.40 12.64 -17.29
N TYR A 201 0.51 13.59 -17.03
CA TYR A 201 1.15 13.79 -15.72
C TYR A 201 0.18 13.92 -14.54
N ARG A 202 -1.00 14.51 -14.75
CA ARG A 202 -2.02 14.64 -13.69
C ARG A 202 -2.50 13.26 -13.23
N GLY A 203 -2.47 12.27 -14.12
CA GLY A 203 -2.81 10.88 -13.82
C GLY A 203 -1.95 10.27 -12.71
N TYR A 204 -0.65 10.57 -12.68
CA TYR A 204 0.25 10.12 -11.61
C TYR A 204 -0.20 10.64 -10.24
N ARG A 205 -0.50 11.95 -10.15
CA ARG A 205 -1.03 12.57 -8.92
C ARG A 205 -2.37 11.97 -8.49
N LEU A 206 -3.27 11.74 -9.44
CA LEU A 206 -4.58 11.14 -9.16
C LEU A 206 -4.43 9.72 -8.61
N ALA A 207 -3.54 8.93 -9.19
CA ALA A 207 -3.30 7.55 -8.77
C ALA A 207 -2.64 7.47 -7.38
N LEU A 208 -1.71 8.38 -7.04
CA LEU A 208 -1.17 8.54 -5.69
C LEU A 208 -2.26 8.77 -4.64
N MET A 209 -3.18 9.71 -4.90
CA MET A 209 -4.31 9.99 -3.98
C MET A 209 -5.27 8.80 -3.88
N GLU A 210 -5.44 8.05 -4.97
CA GLU A 210 -6.25 6.83 -4.97
C GLU A 210 -5.65 5.75 -4.06
N VAL A 211 -4.33 5.51 -4.10
CA VAL A 211 -3.66 4.60 -3.15
C VAL A 211 -3.96 5.00 -1.70
N GLY A 212 -3.90 6.31 -1.42
CA GLY A 212 -4.32 6.93 -0.16
C GLY A 212 -5.71 6.52 0.31
N SER A 213 -6.68 6.62 -0.60
CA SER A 213 -8.07 6.25 -0.31
C SER A 213 -8.25 4.76 -0.01
N ILE A 214 -7.46 3.90 -0.66
CA ILE A 214 -7.57 2.44 -0.52
C ILE A 214 -7.02 1.99 0.83
N TYR A 215 -5.78 2.36 1.18
CA TYR A 215 -5.18 1.88 2.43
C TYR A 215 -5.93 2.39 3.67
N MET A 216 -6.58 3.56 3.59
CA MET A 216 -7.40 4.07 4.69
C MET A 216 -8.65 3.20 4.92
N LEU A 217 -9.28 2.69 3.86
CA LEU A 217 -10.38 1.74 4.01
C LEU A 217 -9.92 0.43 4.66
N ILE A 218 -8.73 -0.04 4.31
CA ILE A 218 -8.11 -1.22 4.92
C ILE A 218 -7.78 -0.98 6.40
N GLU A 219 -7.19 0.16 6.76
CA GLU A 219 -6.91 0.58 8.16
C GLU A 219 -8.18 0.55 9.03
N LEU A 220 -9.28 1.14 8.53
CA LEU A 220 -10.56 1.17 9.26
C LEU A 220 -11.15 -0.23 9.43
N ARG A 221 -11.04 -1.08 8.40
CA ARG A 221 -11.56 -2.44 8.47
C ARG A 221 -10.69 -3.35 9.33
N ALA A 222 -9.37 -3.20 9.28
CA ALA A 222 -8.43 -3.89 10.14
C ALA A 222 -8.76 -3.64 11.62
N LYS A 223 -9.02 -2.37 12.00
CA LYS A 223 -9.47 -2.03 13.36
C LYS A 223 -10.73 -2.78 13.77
N GLN A 224 -11.76 -2.82 12.92
CA GLN A 224 -13.00 -3.55 13.21
C GLN A 224 -12.78 -5.05 13.40
N LEU A 225 -11.77 -5.61 12.73
CA LEU A 225 -11.37 -7.01 12.84
C LEU A 225 -10.38 -7.27 13.99
N GLY A 226 -10.01 -6.25 14.78
CA GLY A 226 -9.01 -6.37 15.84
C GLY A 226 -7.59 -6.64 15.31
N LEU A 227 -7.31 -6.26 14.06
CA LEU A 227 -5.97 -6.33 13.46
C LEU A 227 -5.24 -5.00 13.64
N ARG A 228 -3.91 -5.07 13.59
CA ARG A 228 -3.04 -3.90 13.55
C ARG A 228 -2.44 -3.73 12.16
N CYS A 229 -2.11 -2.49 11.86
CA CYS A 229 -1.66 -2.04 10.56
C CYS A 229 -0.39 -1.21 10.69
N ARG A 230 0.51 -1.32 9.72
CA ARG A 230 1.61 -0.37 9.53
C ARG A 230 1.84 -0.14 8.05
N LEU A 231 1.54 1.08 7.61
CA LEU A 231 1.97 1.55 6.29
C LEU A 231 3.50 1.67 6.28
N TRP A 232 4.11 1.22 5.20
CA TRP A 232 5.55 1.03 5.10
C TRP A 232 6.06 1.48 3.73
N SER A 233 7.09 2.32 3.76
CA SER A 233 7.77 2.86 2.57
C SER A 233 9.23 2.44 2.47
N ALA A 234 9.77 1.76 3.49
CA ALA A 234 11.17 1.35 3.52
C ALA A 234 11.33 -0.08 2.96
N TYR A 235 11.11 -0.22 1.65
CA TYR A 235 11.26 -1.48 0.92
C TYR A 235 12.07 -1.25 -0.36
N THR A 236 12.61 -2.31 -0.97
CA THR A 236 13.34 -2.21 -2.23
C THR A 236 12.39 -2.40 -3.42
N ASP A 237 12.05 -1.32 -4.12
CA ASP A 237 11.03 -1.29 -5.17
C ASP A 237 11.27 -2.29 -6.31
N THR A 238 12.53 -2.42 -6.74
CA THR A 238 12.90 -3.33 -7.85
C THR A 238 12.81 -4.79 -7.43
N MET A 239 13.18 -5.11 -6.19
CA MET A 239 13.03 -6.46 -5.64
C MET A 239 11.56 -6.81 -5.43
N LEU A 240 10.75 -5.85 -4.98
CA LEU A 240 9.32 -6.06 -4.79
C LEU A 240 8.61 -6.33 -6.13
N ASN A 241 8.92 -5.55 -7.17
CA ASN A 241 8.43 -5.82 -8.52
C ASN A 241 8.84 -7.23 -9.00
N LYS A 242 10.11 -7.61 -8.81
CA LYS A 242 10.61 -8.93 -9.19
C LYS A 242 9.89 -10.06 -8.44
N ALA A 243 9.69 -9.92 -7.14
CA ALA A 243 9.04 -10.92 -6.29
C ALA A 243 7.56 -11.16 -6.68
N ILE A 244 6.87 -10.12 -7.14
CA ILE A 244 5.48 -10.21 -7.62
C ILE A 244 5.41 -10.58 -9.12
N GLY A 245 6.51 -10.45 -9.87
CA GLY A 245 6.54 -10.68 -11.32
C GLY A 245 5.97 -9.50 -12.14
N LEU A 246 6.11 -8.28 -11.64
CA LEU A 246 5.62 -7.06 -12.29
C LEU A 246 6.70 -6.42 -13.17
N ASN A 247 6.28 -5.81 -14.28
CA ASN A 247 7.17 -5.00 -15.11
C ASN A 247 7.40 -3.64 -14.45
N PRO A 248 8.61 -3.32 -13.97
CA PRO A 248 8.88 -2.09 -13.21
C PRO A 248 8.76 -0.81 -14.05
N THR A 249 8.66 -0.90 -15.37
CA THR A 249 8.41 0.26 -16.24
C THR A 249 6.92 0.60 -16.35
N LEU A 250 6.03 -0.32 -15.96
CA LEU A 250 4.58 -0.17 -16.08
C LEU A 250 3.83 -0.19 -14.74
N PHE A 251 4.36 -0.93 -13.77
CA PHE A 251 3.80 -1.08 -12.43
C PHE A 251 4.71 -0.45 -11.41
N PHE A 252 4.16 0.50 -10.66
CA PHE A 252 4.88 1.24 -9.63
C PHE A 252 4.30 0.86 -8.26
N PRO A 253 4.95 -0.03 -7.48
CA PRO A 253 4.64 -0.21 -6.08
C PRO A 253 4.76 1.15 -5.36
N MET A 254 3.72 1.54 -4.63
CA MET A 254 3.68 2.85 -3.96
C MET A 254 3.92 2.73 -2.46
N CYS A 255 3.37 1.68 -1.86
CA CYS A 255 3.61 1.34 -0.47
C CYS A 255 3.30 -0.13 -0.20
N VAL A 256 3.90 -0.60 0.89
CA VAL A 256 3.59 -1.87 1.55
C VAL A 256 2.76 -1.55 2.78
N HIS A 257 1.79 -2.40 3.10
CA HIS A 257 0.95 -2.25 4.27
C HIS A 257 0.94 -3.57 5.03
N PHE A 258 1.70 -3.59 6.12
CA PHE A 258 1.82 -4.74 6.99
C PHE A 258 0.59 -4.87 7.87
N ILE A 259 0.09 -6.10 7.98
CA ILE A 259 -1.09 -6.43 8.77
C ILE A 259 -0.82 -7.69 9.58
N GLY A 260 -1.19 -7.65 10.85
CA GLY A 260 -0.89 -8.70 11.81
C GLY A 260 -1.58 -8.44 13.15
N GLU A 261 -1.29 -9.30 14.12
CA GLU A 261 -1.59 -9.03 15.53
C GLU A 261 -0.44 -8.23 16.15
N GLN A 262 -0.76 -7.38 17.13
CA GLN A 262 0.29 -6.67 17.86
C GLN A 262 1.07 -7.65 18.72
N HIS A 263 2.38 -7.48 18.82
CA HIS A 263 3.10 -8.06 19.94
C HIS A 263 2.75 -7.25 21.18
N ASP A 264 2.22 -7.89 22.23
CA ASP A 264 2.01 -7.22 23.51
C ASP A 264 3.37 -6.68 23.99
N LEU A 265 3.42 -5.37 24.26
CA LEU A 265 4.55 -4.76 24.95
C LEU A 265 4.38 -5.17 26.42
N ILE A 266 5.17 -6.15 26.87
CA ILE A 266 5.42 -6.35 28.30
C ILE A 266 6.34 -5.23 28.76
#